data_AF-Q2US87-F1
#
_entry.id   AF-Q2US87-F1
#
_cell.length_a   1.000
_cell.length_b   1.000
_cell.length_c   1.000
_cell.angle_alpha   90.00
_cell.angle_beta   90.00
_cell.angle_gamma   90.00
#
_symmetry.space_group_name_H-M   'P 1'
#
loop_
_entity.id
_entity.type
_entity.pdbx_description
1 polymer ?
#
loop_
_entity_poly.entity_id
_entity_poly.type
_entity_poly.pdbx_seq_one_letter_code
_entity_poly.pdbx_strand_id
1 'polypeptide(L)'
;MSCQSPHLMYTILGVGVLHLNRISPGNKTRQFAETLFWQRAIKLYQAALTSNVTPQNVDALLSTCMFMGLTTLCPENIKPTDSWVLSDKPDAMNWLCLQSGIRCIITLAKPYLDSTIWASTFQEAHEDEVAFLEHIIKQGRDGLDPDLADLCGIDDSTTAKTNPYYEHLRLLTGLFELERNFENSAKCTSFMGKLTTDFLALLRRRDPPALVILAQWMGLMCTMSHWQPWIFGRLVTECIAICMYLEHDPDPRISRLLEFPASACGYSSRNSSKST
;
A
#
# COMPACT_ATOMS: atom_id res chain seq x y z
N MET A 1 -0.84 23.47 -14.80
CA MET A 1 -0.49 22.04 -14.95
C MET A 1 -1.70 21.16 -15.29
N SER A 2 -2.81 21.11 -14.55
CA SER A 2 -3.89 20.14 -14.86
C SER A 2 -4.59 20.33 -16.22
N CYS A 3 -4.87 21.57 -16.65
CA CYS A 3 -5.54 21.82 -17.94
C CYS A 3 -4.71 21.46 -19.18
N GLN A 4 -3.38 21.30 -19.04
CA GLN A 4 -2.49 20.92 -20.14
C GLN A 4 -2.29 19.40 -20.24
N SER A 5 -2.76 18.64 -19.26
CA SER A 5 -2.60 17.18 -19.21
C SER A 5 -3.96 16.53 -18.90
N PRO A 6 -4.72 16.14 -19.95
CA PRO A 6 -6.09 15.63 -19.78
C PRO A 6 -6.21 14.46 -18.79
N HIS A 7 -5.23 13.55 -18.75
CA HIS A 7 -5.23 12.45 -17.77
C HIS A 7 -5.20 12.95 -16.32
N LEU A 8 -4.37 13.96 -16.01
CA LEU A 8 -4.27 14.54 -14.68
C LEU A 8 -5.57 15.28 -14.31
N MET A 9 -6.13 16.05 -15.25
CA MET A 9 -7.41 16.71 -15.05
C MET A 9 -8.53 15.74 -14.69
N TYR A 10 -8.72 14.68 -15.49
CA TYR A 10 -9.75 13.67 -15.19
C TYR A 10 -9.48 12.91 -13.89
N THR A 11 -8.22 12.69 -13.54
CA THR A 11 -7.86 12.07 -12.27
C THR A 11 -8.25 12.95 -11.09
N ILE A 12 -7.93 14.26 -11.13
CA ILE A 12 -8.33 15.21 -10.07
C ILE A 12 -9.85 15.29 -9.94
N LEU A 13 -10.58 15.36 -11.07
CA LEU A 13 -12.04 15.33 -11.06
C LEU A 13 -12.58 14.02 -10.47
N GLY A 14 -11.99 12.87 -10.86
CA GLY A 14 -12.34 11.55 -10.33
C GLY A 14 -12.15 11.48 -8.82
N VAL A 15 -11.01 11.93 -8.29
CA VAL A 15 -10.73 12.00 -6.84
C VAL A 15 -11.74 12.89 -6.12
N GLY A 16 -12.03 14.08 -6.67
CA GLY A 16 -12.99 15.00 -6.07
C GLY A 16 -14.40 14.41 -5.99
N VAL A 17 -14.86 13.75 -7.06
CA VAL A 17 -16.19 13.11 -7.07
C VAL A 17 -16.22 11.87 -6.17
N LEU A 18 -15.16 11.05 -6.17
CA LEU A 18 -15.00 9.91 -5.25
C LEU A 18 -15.19 10.38 -3.80
N HIS A 19 -14.46 11.43 -3.39
CA HIS A 19 -14.58 11.99 -2.05
C HIS A 19 -16.01 12.44 -1.73
N LEU A 20 -16.68 13.14 -2.65
CA LEU A 20 -18.07 13.56 -2.49
C LEU A 20 -19.04 12.37 -2.38
N ASN A 21 -18.81 11.29 -3.13
CA ASN A 21 -19.64 10.08 -3.08
C ASN A 21 -19.45 9.30 -1.78
N ARG A 22 -18.28 9.39 -1.15
CA ARG A 22 -18.02 8.76 0.16
C ARG A 22 -18.62 9.58 1.32
N ILE A 23 -18.56 10.92 1.26
CA ILE A 23 -19.15 11.80 2.29
C ILE A 23 -20.68 11.90 2.15
N SER A 24 -21.18 11.93 0.92
CA SER A 24 -22.61 12.09 0.61
C SER A 24 -23.05 11.00 -0.39
N PRO A 25 -23.30 9.78 0.08
CA PRO A 25 -23.69 8.67 -0.78
C PRO A 25 -25.11 8.86 -1.35
N GLY A 26 -25.45 8.10 -2.40
CA GLY A 26 -26.81 8.00 -2.96
C GLY A 26 -27.11 8.93 -4.15
N ASN A 27 -26.14 9.72 -4.62
CA ASN A 27 -26.32 10.54 -5.82
C ASN A 27 -25.88 9.79 -7.09
N LYS A 28 -26.85 9.27 -7.85
CA LYS A 28 -26.60 8.50 -9.09
C LYS A 28 -25.84 9.29 -10.15
N THR A 29 -26.07 10.60 -10.28
CA THR A 29 -25.38 11.45 -11.25
C THR A 29 -23.89 11.56 -10.92
N ARG A 30 -23.55 11.72 -9.63
CA ARG A 30 -22.16 11.73 -9.19
C ARG A 30 -21.49 10.37 -9.33
N GLN A 31 -22.17 9.27 -9.04
CA GLN A 31 -21.64 7.92 -9.25
C GLN A 31 -21.32 7.67 -10.74
N PHE A 32 -22.20 8.10 -11.64
CA PHE A 32 -21.96 8.03 -13.08
C PHE A 32 -20.78 8.91 -13.50
N ALA A 33 -20.70 10.15 -13.00
CA ALA A 33 -19.60 11.06 -13.28
C ALA A 33 -18.25 10.51 -12.79
N GLU A 34 -18.21 9.91 -11.60
CA GLU A 34 -17.03 9.23 -11.06
C GLU A 34 -16.53 8.14 -12.03
N THR A 35 -17.44 7.24 -12.43
CA THR A 35 -17.12 6.16 -13.38
C THR A 35 -16.58 6.70 -14.70
N LEU A 36 -17.22 7.73 -15.25
CA LEU A 36 -16.82 8.37 -16.50
C LEU A 36 -15.43 9.02 -16.39
N PHE A 37 -15.16 9.73 -15.30
CA PHE A 37 -13.88 10.38 -15.08
C PHE A 37 -12.75 9.36 -14.89
N TRP A 38 -12.98 8.27 -14.15
CA TRP A 38 -12.00 7.19 -14.03
C TRP A 38 -11.71 6.50 -15.37
N GLN A 39 -12.76 6.20 -16.14
CA GLN A 39 -12.59 5.60 -17.46
C GLN A 39 -11.72 6.48 -18.37
N ARG A 40 -11.98 7.80 -18.40
CA ARG A 40 -11.19 8.75 -19.20
C ARG A 40 -9.77 8.90 -18.66
N ALA A 41 -9.61 9.03 -17.34
CA ALA A 41 -8.31 9.15 -16.68
C ALA A 41 -7.41 7.95 -17.01
N ILE A 42 -7.90 6.72 -16.81
CA ILE A 42 -7.15 5.48 -17.07
C ILE A 42 -6.77 5.39 -18.55
N LYS A 43 -7.72 5.61 -19.47
CA LYS A 43 -7.45 5.52 -20.92
C LYS A 43 -6.39 6.52 -21.36
N LEU A 44 -6.50 7.77 -20.94
CA LEU A 44 -5.57 8.84 -21.31
C LEU A 44 -4.21 8.65 -20.65
N TYR A 45 -4.20 8.17 -19.41
CA TYR A 45 -2.97 7.90 -18.68
C TYR A 45 -2.20 6.72 -19.29
N GLN A 46 -2.89 5.65 -19.66
CA GLN A 46 -2.28 4.52 -20.37
C GLN A 46 -1.65 4.99 -21.69
N ALA A 47 -2.34 5.82 -22.47
CA ALA A 47 -1.79 6.39 -23.70
C ALA A 47 -0.54 7.25 -23.45
N ALA A 48 -0.55 8.06 -22.37
CA ALA A 48 0.58 8.87 -21.98
C ALA A 48 1.78 8.02 -21.51
N LEU A 49 1.54 6.93 -20.79
CA LEU A 49 2.58 5.98 -20.35
C LEU A 49 3.18 5.16 -21.50
N THR A 50 2.39 4.85 -22.53
CA THR A 50 2.90 4.20 -23.75
C THR A 50 3.69 5.15 -24.64
N SER A 51 3.61 6.45 -24.37
CA SER A 51 4.44 7.48 -25.00
C SER A 51 5.76 7.61 -24.23
N ASN A 52 6.78 8.23 -24.84
CA ASN A 52 8.04 8.47 -24.13
C ASN A 52 7.82 9.42 -22.93
N VAL A 53 8.50 9.13 -21.82
CA VAL A 53 8.63 10.07 -20.69
C VAL A 53 9.51 11.24 -21.13
N THR A 54 9.03 12.47 -20.96
CA THR A 54 9.72 13.70 -21.36
C THR A 54 9.72 14.71 -20.20
N PRO A 55 10.62 15.71 -20.22
CA PRO A 55 10.61 16.79 -19.23
C PRO A 55 9.27 17.53 -19.15
N GLN A 56 8.49 17.56 -20.23
CA GLN A 56 7.22 18.30 -20.28
C GLN A 56 6.04 17.50 -19.70
N ASN A 57 6.11 16.17 -19.66
CA ASN A 57 5.00 15.32 -19.20
C ASN A 57 5.25 14.64 -17.85
N VAL A 58 6.50 14.59 -17.39
CA VAL A 58 6.92 13.83 -16.20
C VAL A 58 6.17 14.27 -14.93
N ASP A 59 6.00 15.58 -14.71
CA ASP A 59 5.27 16.10 -13.55
C ASP A 59 3.82 15.61 -13.56
N ALA A 60 3.18 15.63 -14.73
CA ALA A 60 1.81 15.21 -14.88
C ALA A 60 1.65 13.69 -14.73
N LEU A 61 2.60 12.91 -15.23
CA LEU A 61 2.61 11.45 -15.06
C LEU A 61 2.76 11.06 -13.59
N LEU A 62 3.74 11.63 -12.89
CA LEU A 62 3.97 11.41 -11.45
C LEU A 62 2.74 11.80 -10.64
N SER A 63 2.21 13.01 -10.85
CA SER A 63 1.01 13.49 -10.13
C SER A 63 -0.19 12.58 -10.39
N THR A 64 -0.39 12.16 -11.64
CA THR A 64 -1.50 11.25 -11.99
C THR A 64 -1.35 9.91 -11.28
N CYS A 65 -0.14 9.35 -11.24
CA CYS A 65 0.13 8.11 -10.52
C CYS A 65 -0.18 8.23 -9.02
N MET A 66 0.26 9.31 -8.38
CA MET A 66 -0.01 9.57 -6.95
C MET A 66 -1.51 9.63 -6.66
N PHE A 67 -2.27 10.39 -7.45
CA PHE A 67 -3.72 10.51 -7.26
C PHE A 67 -4.48 9.22 -7.61
N MET A 68 -4.05 8.48 -8.63
CA MET A 68 -4.63 7.16 -8.93
C MET A 68 -4.35 6.14 -7.82
N GLY A 69 -3.19 6.22 -7.16
CA GLY A 69 -2.87 5.38 -6.00
C GLY A 69 -3.89 5.54 -4.88
N LEU A 70 -4.32 6.77 -4.59
CA LEU A 70 -5.32 7.07 -3.55
C LEU A 70 -6.65 6.35 -3.79
N THR A 71 -7.06 6.18 -5.04
CA THR A 71 -8.43 5.74 -5.33
C THR A 71 -8.60 4.25 -5.19
N THR A 72 -7.50 3.52 -5.39
CA THR A 72 -7.45 2.09 -5.10
C THR A 72 -7.70 1.79 -3.61
N LEU A 73 -7.45 2.76 -2.71
CA LEU A 73 -7.64 2.63 -1.27
C LEU A 73 -9.07 2.92 -0.80
N CYS A 74 -9.92 3.48 -1.67
CA CYS A 74 -11.30 3.86 -1.34
C CYS A 74 -12.37 3.08 -2.15
N PRO A 75 -12.31 1.74 -2.24
CA PRO A 75 -13.31 0.96 -2.97
C PRO A 75 -14.70 1.12 -2.35
N GLU A 76 -15.74 1.06 -3.18
CA GLU A 76 -17.12 1.07 -2.71
C GLU A 76 -17.53 -0.34 -2.28
N ASN A 77 -18.08 -0.48 -1.07
CA ASN A 77 -18.69 -1.73 -0.56
C ASN A 77 -17.78 -2.98 -0.64
N ILE A 78 -16.46 -2.82 -0.47
CA ILE A 78 -15.53 -3.95 -0.45
C ILE A 78 -15.84 -4.89 0.71
N LYS A 79 -15.77 -6.20 0.46
CA LYS A 79 -15.90 -7.24 1.49
C LYS A 79 -14.61 -8.05 1.61
N PRO A 80 -14.34 -8.70 2.75
CA PRO A 80 -13.14 -9.53 2.88
C PRO A 80 -13.05 -10.63 1.81
N THR A 81 -14.20 -11.19 1.40
CA THR A 81 -14.30 -12.20 0.34
C THR A 81 -13.91 -11.70 -1.06
N ASP A 82 -13.81 -10.39 -1.27
CA ASP A 82 -13.29 -9.80 -2.52
C ASP A 82 -11.76 -9.69 -2.56
N SER A 83 -11.09 -9.93 -1.42
CA SER A 83 -9.63 -9.92 -1.31
C SER A 83 -8.98 -11.00 -2.16
N TRP A 84 -7.78 -10.73 -2.68
CA TRP A 84 -7.00 -11.69 -3.47
C TRP A 84 -6.55 -12.92 -2.66
N VAL A 85 -6.54 -12.83 -1.32
CA VAL A 85 -6.20 -13.97 -0.47
C VAL A 85 -7.35 -14.97 -0.33
N LEU A 86 -8.60 -14.51 -0.52
CA LEU A 86 -9.82 -15.33 -0.43
C LEU A 86 -10.53 -15.53 -1.78
N SER A 87 -10.05 -14.88 -2.85
CA SER A 87 -10.65 -14.90 -4.18
C SER A 87 -9.61 -15.24 -5.24
N ASP A 88 -10.06 -15.95 -6.29
CA ASP A 88 -9.24 -16.28 -7.46
C ASP A 88 -9.41 -15.27 -8.61
N LYS A 89 -10.05 -14.12 -8.35
CA LYS A 89 -10.14 -13.02 -9.32
C LYS A 89 -8.73 -12.52 -9.67
N PRO A 90 -8.32 -12.52 -10.95
CA PRO A 90 -6.95 -12.19 -11.35
C PRO A 90 -6.58 -10.72 -11.08
N ASP A 91 -7.57 -9.84 -10.94
CA ASP A 91 -7.41 -8.41 -10.70
C ASP A 91 -7.52 -8.00 -9.22
N ALA A 92 -7.84 -8.93 -8.31
CA ALA A 92 -8.07 -8.61 -6.90
C ALA A 92 -6.85 -7.99 -6.20
N MET A 93 -5.62 -8.35 -6.61
CA MET A 93 -4.37 -7.81 -6.04
C MET A 93 -3.86 -6.55 -6.78
N ASN A 94 -4.57 -6.06 -7.80
CA ASN A 94 -4.09 -4.93 -8.62
C ASN A 94 -3.90 -3.65 -7.80
N TRP A 95 -4.67 -3.46 -6.72
CA TRP A 95 -4.54 -2.29 -5.88
C TRP A 95 -3.15 -2.18 -5.23
N LEU A 96 -2.53 -3.30 -4.81
CA LEU A 96 -1.15 -3.34 -4.29
C LEU A 96 -0.15 -3.07 -5.42
N CYS A 97 -0.36 -3.68 -6.58
CA CYS A 97 0.53 -3.51 -7.73
C CYS A 97 0.58 -2.06 -8.20
N LEU A 98 -0.56 -1.35 -8.14
CA LEU A 98 -0.66 0.06 -8.51
C LEU A 98 0.15 0.96 -7.56
N GLN A 99 0.33 0.59 -6.29
CA GLN A 99 1.17 1.36 -5.36
C GLN A 99 2.64 1.36 -5.77
N SER A 100 3.14 0.26 -6.35
CA SER A 100 4.49 0.20 -6.93
C SER A 100 4.63 0.96 -8.25
N GLY A 101 3.53 1.46 -8.84
CA GLY A 101 3.53 2.18 -10.11
C GLY A 101 4.36 3.46 -10.07
N ILE A 102 4.36 4.17 -8.94
CA ILE A 102 5.13 5.41 -8.79
C ILE A 102 6.63 5.16 -8.90
N ARG A 103 7.13 4.08 -8.29
CA ARG A 103 8.54 3.69 -8.35
C ARG A 103 8.97 3.35 -9.78
N CYS A 104 8.10 2.70 -10.54
CA CYS A 104 8.33 2.41 -11.96
C CYS A 104 8.51 3.72 -12.76
N ILE A 105 7.62 4.69 -12.55
CA ILE A 105 7.68 5.98 -13.25
C ILE A 105 8.91 6.78 -12.82
N ILE A 106 9.24 6.82 -11.52
CA ILE A 106 10.46 7.46 -11.01
C ILE A 106 11.70 6.85 -11.68
N THR A 107 11.74 5.52 -11.84
CA THR A 107 12.86 4.83 -12.50
C THR A 107 12.99 5.25 -13.97
N LEU A 108 11.87 5.36 -14.70
CA LEU A 108 11.85 5.82 -16.09
C LEU A 108 12.16 7.32 -16.22
N ALA A 109 11.72 8.11 -15.24
CA ALA A 109 11.88 9.56 -15.18
C ALA A 109 13.25 10.01 -14.68
N LYS A 110 14.13 9.09 -14.27
CA LYS A 110 15.43 9.38 -13.64
C LYS A 110 16.23 10.52 -14.32
N PRO A 111 16.32 10.61 -15.66
CA PRO A 111 17.06 11.70 -16.32
C PRO A 111 16.47 13.11 -16.09
N TYR A 112 15.22 13.20 -15.65
CA TYR A 112 14.46 14.44 -15.53
C TYR A 112 14.05 14.76 -14.09
N LEU A 113 14.27 13.85 -13.14
CA LEU A 113 13.77 13.97 -11.75
C LEU A 113 14.17 15.29 -11.09
N ASP A 114 15.42 15.72 -11.27
CA ASP A 114 15.96 16.95 -10.67
C ASP A 114 15.26 18.22 -11.20
N SER A 115 14.63 18.14 -12.37
CA SER A 115 13.88 19.23 -12.99
C SER A 115 12.38 19.18 -12.69
N THR A 116 11.90 18.15 -11.99
CA THR A 116 10.47 18.00 -11.65
C THR A 116 10.10 18.90 -10.48
N ILE A 117 8.81 19.25 -10.38
CA ILE A 117 8.30 19.93 -9.18
C ILE A 117 8.37 19.07 -7.91
N TRP A 118 8.56 17.75 -8.08
CA TRP A 118 8.62 16.77 -7.00
C TRP A 118 10.05 16.48 -6.53
N ALA A 119 11.06 17.08 -7.16
CA ALA A 119 12.47 16.79 -6.91
C ALA A 119 12.82 16.93 -5.42
N SER A 120 12.51 18.09 -4.83
CA SER A 120 12.77 18.36 -3.41
C SER A 120 12.00 17.42 -2.49
N THR A 121 10.73 17.16 -2.80
CA THR A 121 9.88 16.26 -2.00
C THR A 121 10.41 14.83 -2.01
N PHE A 122 10.88 14.33 -3.17
CA PHE A 122 11.47 12.99 -3.24
C PHE A 122 12.82 12.91 -2.55
N GLN A 123 13.64 13.96 -2.65
CA GLN A 123 14.92 14.03 -1.96
C GLN A 123 14.73 14.03 -0.44
N GLU A 124 13.87 14.91 0.08
CA GLU A 124 13.54 15.00 1.51
C GLU A 124 12.98 13.67 2.03
N ALA A 125 12.04 13.05 1.30
CA ALA A 125 11.49 11.75 1.68
C ALA A 125 12.55 10.63 1.69
N HIS A 126 13.54 10.69 0.80
CA HIS A 126 14.63 9.72 0.77
C HIS A 126 15.62 9.93 1.93
N GLU A 127 16.00 11.18 2.20
CA GLU A 127 16.90 11.53 3.30
C GLU A 127 16.30 11.16 4.66
N ASP A 128 15.03 11.50 4.88
CA ASP A 128 14.27 11.13 6.08
C ASP A 128 14.24 9.62 6.29
N GLU A 129 14.01 8.85 5.22
CA GLU A 129 13.95 7.39 5.27
C GLU A 129 15.31 6.77 5.59
N VAL A 130 16.40 7.23 4.95
CA VAL A 130 17.75 6.72 5.21
C VAL A 130 18.13 6.98 6.66
N ALA A 131 17.94 8.23 7.13
CA ALA A 131 18.23 8.60 8.50
C ALA A 131 17.42 7.76 9.50
N PHE A 132 16.16 7.48 9.17
CA PHE A 132 15.27 6.65 9.98
C PHE A 132 15.70 5.18 10.03
N LEU A 133 15.94 4.53 8.89
CA LEU A 133 16.25 3.10 8.82
C LEU A 133 17.65 2.77 9.33
N GLU A 134 18.64 3.62 9.09
CA GLU A 134 20.01 3.44 9.61
C GLU A 134 20.07 3.51 11.13
N HIS A 135 19.18 4.28 11.76
CA HIS A 135 19.12 4.38 13.21
C HIS A 135 18.56 3.10 13.85
N ILE A 136 17.57 2.48 13.21
CA ILE A 136 16.75 1.43 13.82
C ILE A 136 17.35 0.04 13.57
N ILE A 137 17.75 -0.29 12.33
CA ILE A 137 18.30 -1.61 12.00
C ILE A 137 19.56 -1.49 11.17
N LYS A 138 20.66 -1.96 11.74
CA LYS A 138 21.98 -1.89 11.12
C LYS A 138 22.18 -3.03 10.13
N GLN A 139 22.11 -4.29 10.58
CA GLN A 139 22.39 -5.47 9.75
C GLN A 139 21.73 -6.74 10.29
N GLY A 140 21.43 -7.70 9.41
CA GLY A 140 20.89 -9.00 9.78
C GLY A 140 19.61 -8.90 10.59
N ARG A 141 19.41 -9.84 11.51
CA ARG A 141 18.23 -9.93 12.39
C ARG A 141 18.24 -8.96 13.58
N ASP A 142 19.33 -8.22 13.81
CA ASP A 142 19.45 -7.34 14.98
C ASP A 142 18.37 -6.24 14.96
N GLY A 143 17.68 -6.06 16.09
CA GLY A 143 16.53 -5.15 16.23
C GLY A 143 15.21 -5.64 15.64
N LEU A 144 15.18 -6.75 14.89
CA LEU A 144 13.93 -7.32 14.37
C LEU A 144 13.15 -8.08 15.45
N ASP A 145 11.83 -8.14 15.30
CA ASP A 145 11.00 -9.05 16.10
C ASP A 145 11.47 -10.50 15.85
N PRO A 146 11.79 -11.28 16.90
CA PRO A 146 12.36 -12.62 16.74
C PRO A 146 11.42 -13.59 16.00
N ASP A 147 10.11 -13.54 16.28
CA ASP A 147 9.14 -14.43 15.66
C ASP A 147 8.99 -14.09 14.16
N LEU A 148 8.99 -12.80 13.79
CA LEU A 148 8.99 -12.36 12.38
C LEU A 148 10.30 -12.72 11.67
N ALA A 149 11.46 -12.51 12.31
CA ALA A 149 12.75 -12.86 11.73
C ALA A 149 12.85 -14.36 11.45
N ASP A 150 12.47 -15.20 12.42
CA ASP A 150 12.50 -16.66 12.27
C ASP A 150 11.45 -17.16 11.27
N LEU A 151 10.27 -16.53 11.19
CA LEU A 151 9.24 -16.84 10.19
C LEU A 151 9.73 -16.51 8.77
N CYS A 152 10.50 -15.44 8.61
CA CYS A 152 11.05 -14.99 7.33
C CYS A 152 12.38 -15.67 6.97
N GLY A 153 12.95 -16.50 7.87
CA GLY A 153 14.27 -17.10 7.67
C GLY A 153 15.39 -16.05 7.59
N ILE A 154 15.33 -15.03 8.45
CA ILE A 154 16.32 -13.95 8.53
C ILE A 154 17.29 -14.26 9.68
N ASP A 155 18.57 -14.30 9.35
CA ASP A 155 19.68 -14.47 10.29
C ASP A 155 20.63 -13.26 10.31
N ASP A 156 21.72 -13.34 11.08
CA ASP A 156 22.71 -12.28 11.23
C ASP A 156 23.43 -11.92 9.92
N SER A 157 23.45 -12.83 8.94
CA SER A 157 24.11 -12.65 7.64
C SER A 157 23.17 -12.15 6.54
N THR A 158 21.88 -12.08 6.85
CA THR A 158 20.84 -11.77 5.87
C THR A 158 20.89 -10.32 5.42
N THR A 159 20.68 -10.09 4.12
CA THR A 159 20.68 -8.77 3.49
C THR A 159 19.51 -8.62 2.52
N ALA A 160 19.29 -7.39 2.05
CA ALA A 160 18.30 -7.08 1.01
C ALA A 160 18.44 -7.92 -0.26
N LYS A 161 19.65 -8.41 -0.57
CA LYS A 161 19.94 -9.20 -1.76
C LYS A 161 19.66 -10.69 -1.58
N THR A 162 19.68 -11.19 -0.35
CA THR A 162 19.59 -12.62 -0.06
C THR A 162 18.20 -13.04 0.39
N ASN A 163 17.39 -12.11 0.92
CA ASN A 163 16.06 -12.43 1.43
C ASN A 163 15.03 -11.36 1.00
N PRO A 164 13.95 -11.75 0.30
CA PRO A 164 12.95 -10.82 -0.24
C PRO A 164 12.03 -10.19 0.82
N TYR A 165 12.02 -10.69 2.06
CA TYR A 165 11.25 -10.12 3.18
C TYR A 165 12.03 -9.01 3.91
N TYR A 166 13.36 -9.02 3.79
CA TYR A 166 14.27 -8.29 4.67
C TYR A 166 13.99 -6.79 4.73
N GLU A 167 13.95 -6.11 3.57
CA GLU A 167 13.73 -4.67 3.51
C GLU A 167 12.32 -4.27 3.98
N HIS A 168 11.31 -5.08 3.72
CA HIS A 168 9.94 -4.83 4.18
C HIS A 168 9.81 -5.00 5.68
N LEU A 169 10.43 -6.03 6.24
CA LEU A 169 10.45 -6.23 7.68
C LEU A 169 11.25 -5.14 8.39
N ARG A 170 12.40 -4.71 7.83
CA ARG A 170 13.17 -3.59 8.38
C ARG A 170 12.37 -2.30 8.43
N LEU A 171 11.71 -1.97 7.31
CA LEU A 171 10.85 -0.80 7.24
C LEU A 171 9.70 -0.89 8.23
N LEU A 172 9.03 -2.04 8.31
CA LEU A 172 7.95 -2.28 9.24
C LEU A 172 8.37 -2.07 10.69
N THR A 173 9.48 -2.69 11.12
CA THR A 173 10.03 -2.54 12.47
C THR A 173 10.26 -1.07 12.80
N GLY A 174 10.87 -0.31 11.88
CA GLY A 174 11.02 1.12 12.08
C GLY A 174 9.69 1.84 12.30
N LEU A 175 8.71 1.60 11.42
CA LEU A 175 7.39 2.24 11.51
C LEU A 175 6.66 1.91 12.82
N PHE A 176 6.96 0.79 13.48
CA PHE A 176 6.42 0.47 14.78
C PHE A 176 6.95 1.36 15.90
N GLU A 177 8.18 1.87 15.79
CA GLU A 177 8.81 2.77 16.78
C GLU A 177 8.28 4.21 16.70
N LEU A 178 7.65 4.58 15.59
CA LEU A 178 7.08 5.91 15.44
C LEU A 178 5.93 6.14 16.41
N GLU A 179 5.95 7.31 17.06
CA GLU A 179 4.82 7.79 17.83
C GLU A 179 3.56 7.86 16.94
N ARG A 180 2.43 7.40 17.48
CA ARG A 180 1.13 7.50 16.82
C ARG A 180 0.68 8.95 16.88
N ASN A 181 0.94 9.70 15.81
CA ASN A 181 0.48 11.06 15.63
C ASN A 181 0.18 11.35 14.15
N PHE A 182 -0.42 12.51 13.87
CA PHE A 182 -0.79 12.92 12.51
C PHE A 182 0.42 13.00 11.57
N GLU A 183 1.54 13.55 12.05
CA GLU A 183 2.76 13.75 11.26
C GLU A 183 3.35 12.40 10.79
N ASN A 184 3.47 11.44 11.71
CA ASN A 184 4.00 10.11 11.42
C ASN A 184 3.02 9.24 10.63
N SER A 185 1.71 9.55 10.62
CA SER A 185 0.72 8.80 9.84
C SER A 185 1.04 8.80 8.35
N ALA A 186 1.55 9.91 7.81
CA ALA A 186 2.00 9.99 6.43
C ALA A 186 3.23 9.09 6.18
N LYS A 187 4.19 9.06 7.11
CA LYS A 187 5.38 8.20 7.01
C LYS A 187 5.02 6.72 6.98
N CYS A 188 4.02 6.28 7.74
CA CYS A 188 3.54 4.89 7.71
C CYS A 188 2.96 4.46 6.35
N THR A 189 2.45 5.40 5.53
CA THR A 189 1.96 5.09 4.17
C THR A 189 3.08 4.77 3.19
N SER A 190 4.33 5.15 3.50
CA SER A 190 5.50 4.93 2.62
C SER A 190 5.74 3.45 2.32
N PHE A 191 5.36 2.55 3.23
CA PHE A 191 5.46 1.09 3.05
C PHE A 191 4.90 0.61 1.70
N MET A 192 3.74 1.14 1.28
CA MET A 192 3.11 0.79 0.00
C MET A 192 3.98 1.15 -1.21
N GLY A 193 4.68 2.29 -1.17
CA GLY A 193 5.59 2.72 -2.23
C GLY A 193 6.88 1.88 -2.31
N LYS A 194 7.16 1.07 -1.29
CA LYS A 194 8.39 0.26 -1.15
C LYS A 194 8.19 -1.22 -1.43
N LEU A 195 6.97 -1.63 -1.80
CA LEU A 195 6.71 -2.99 -2.24
C LEU A 195 7.58 -3.33 -3.46
N THR A 196 8.48 -4.30 -3.30
CA THR A 196 9.36 -4.77 -4.37
C THR A 196 8.65 -5.79 -5.24
N THR A 197 9.16 -6.02 -6.45
CA THR A 197 8.61 -7.03 -7.35
C THR A 197 8.63 -8.43 -6.71
N ASP A 198 9.69 -8.78 -5.98
CA ASP A 198 9.83 -10.08 -5.33
C ASP A 198 8.84 -10.25 -4.16
N PHE A 199 8.65 -9.19 -3.36
CA PHE A 199 7.66 -9.20 -2.28
C PHE A 199 6.22 -9.24 -2.83
N LEU A 200 5.93 -8.52 -3.92
CA LEU A 200 4.64 -8.64 -4.60
C LEU A 200 4.40 -10.04 -5.17
N ALA A 201 5.45 -10.72 -5.65
CA ALA A 201 5.34 -12.10 -6.12
C ALA A 201 5.01 -13.06 -4.97
N LEU A 202 5.58 -12.85 -3.78
CA LEU A 202 5.23 -13.55 -2.54
C LEU A 202 3.76 -13.35 -2.16
N LEU A 203 3.29 -12.10 -2.13
CA LEU A 203 1.89 -11.79 -1.83
C LEU A 203 0.93 -12.42 -2.85
N ARG A 204 1.32 -12.47 -4.14
CA ARG A 204 0.51 -13.09 -5.21
C ARG A 204 0.30 -14.59 -5.00
N ARG A 205 1.32 -15.29 -4.49
CA ARG A 205 1.24 -16.71 -4.15
C ARG A 205 0.67 -16.97 -2.74
N ARG A 206 0.17 -15.92 -2.06
CA ARG A 206 -0.41 -16.00 -0.71
C ARG A 206 0.59 -16.59 0.31
N ASP A 207 1.87 -16.25 0.15
CA ASP A 207 2.94 -16.70 1.02
C ASP A 207 2.72 -16.23 2.48
N PRO A 208 2.63 -17.14 3.47
CA PRO A 208 2.25 -16.76 4.83
C PRO A 208 3.17 -15.72 5.50
N PRO A 209 4.52 -15.84 5.48
CA PRO A 209 5.41 -14.80 5.99
C PRO A 209 5.15 -13.41 5.39
N ALA A 210 5.01 -13.31 4.06
CA ALA A 210 4.72 -12.03 3.41
C ALA A 210 3.35 -11.46 3.80
N LEU A 211 2.34 -12.32 3.91
CA LEU A 211 1.00 -11.92 4.35
C LEU A 211 1.00 -11.43 5.79
N VAL A 212 1.77 -12.04 6.69
CA VAL A 212 1.91 -11.58 8.08
C VAL A 212 2.56 -10.19 8.13
N ILE A 213 3.66 -9.96 7.41
CA ILE A 213 4.29 -8.62 7.33
C ILE A 213 3.28 -7.58 6.84
N LEU A 214 2.51 -7.90 5.80
CA LEU A 214 1.51 -6.99 5.27
C LEU A 214 0.37 -6.75 6.27
N ALA A 215 -0.09 -7.79 6.97
CA ALA A 215 -1.11 -7.67 8.00
C ALA A 215 -0.64 -6.81 9.19
N GLN A 216 0.60 -6.97 9.66
CA GLN A 216 1.19 -6.12 10.69
C GLN A 216 1.13 -4.64 10.29
N TRP A 217 1.55 -4.32 9.05
CA TRP A 217 1.46 -2.96 8.53
C TRP A 217 0.01 -2.48 8.43
N MET A 218 -0.92 -3.31 7.96
CA MET A 218 -2.34 -2.92 7.91
C MET A 218 -2.91 -2.67 9.31
N GLY A 219 -2.56 -3.51 10.29
CA GLY A 219 -2.91 -3.33 11.71
C GLY A 219 -2.36 -2.01 12.25
N LEU A 220 -1.11 -1.68 11.93
CA LEU A 220 -0.48 -0.39 12.24
C LEU A 220 -1.33 0.77 11.72
N MET A 221 -1.67 0.73 10.43
CA MET A 221 -2.51 1.74 9.79
C MET A 221 -3.90 1.83 10.42
N CYS A 222 -4.46 0.71 10.87
CA CYS A 222 -5.77 0.70 11.56
C CYS A 222 -5.75 1.50 12.86
N THR A 223 -4.65 1.46 13.63
CA THR A 223 -4.49 2.27 14.84
C THR A 223 -4.44 3.78 14.57
N MET A 224 -4.12 4.17 13.34
CA MET A 224 -3.94 5.56 12.88
C MET A 224 -5.12 6.06 12.03
N SER A 225 -6.18 5.27 11.94
CA SER A 225 -7.33 5.47 11.03
C SER A 225 -8.04 6.81 11.17
N HIS A 226 -8.05 7.40 12.37
CA HIS A 226 -8.68 8.68 12.64
C HIS A 226 -7.97 9.87 11.98
N TRP A 227 -6.67 9.75 11.65
CA TRP A 227 -5.93 10.76 10.90
C TRP A 227 -6.02 10.58 9.38
N GLN A 228 -6.25 9.35 8.91
CA GLN A 228 -6.28 9.00 7.48
C GLN A 228 -7.48 8.10 7.12
N PRO A 229 -8.72 8.58 7.34
CA PRO A 229 -9.93 7.75 7.22
C PRO A 229 -10.16 7.19 5.81
N TRP A 230 -9.62 7.82 4.78
CA TRP A 230 -9.75 7.36 3.39
C TRP A 230 -8.89 6.12 3.06
N ILE A 231 -7.81 5.87 3.80
CA ILE A 231 -6.95 4.69 3.61
C ILE A 231 -7.57 3.45 4.28
N PHE A 232 -8.36 3.68 5.33
CA PHE A 232 -8.83 2.64 6.25
C PHE A 232 -9.80 1.64 5.62
N GLY A 233 -10.72 2.09 4.75
CA GLY A 233 -11.80 1.25 4.22
C GLY A 233 -11.31 -0.03 3.56
N ARG A 234 -10.32 0.08 2.66
CA ARG A 234 -9.68 -1.10 2.06
C ARG A 234 -8.79 -1.82 3.06
N LEU A 235 -7.89 -1.12 3.77
CA LEU A 235 -6.88 -1.80 4.59
C LEU A 235 -7.48 -2.66 5.69
N VAL A 236 -8.56 -2.23 6.34
CA VAL A 236 -9.28 -3.06 7.32
C VAL A 236 -9.80 -4.32 6.69
N THR A 237 -10.44 -4.19 5.55
CA THR A 237 -11.10 -5.31 4.87
C THR A 237 -10.08 -6.33 4.38
N GLU A 238 -8.94 -5.86 3.86
CA GLU A 238 -7.83 -6.72 3.45
C GLU A 238 -7.13 -7.36 4.66
N CYS A 239 -6.96 -6.63 5.75
CA CYS A 239 -6.39 -7.16 6.99
C CYS A 239 -7.26 -8.26 7.58
N ILE A 240 -8.58 -8.07 7.61
CA ILE A 240 -9.55 -9.09 8.02
C ILE A 240 -9.42 -10.32 7.11
N ALA A 241 -9.34 -10.13 5.79
CA ALA A 241 -9.21 -11.24 4.86
C ALA A 241 -7.91 -12.05 5.07
N ILE A 242 -6.79 -11.37 5.34
CA ILE A 242 -5.52 -12.04 5.67
C ILE A 242 -5.66 -12.81 7.00
N CYS A 243 -6.27 -12.21 8.03
CA CYS A 243 -6.49 -12.89 9.31
C CYS A 243 -7.36 -14.14 9.14
N MET A 244 -8.43 -14.06 8.34
CA MET A 244 -9.27 -15.21 7.99
C MET A 244 -8.50 -16.30 7.24
N TYR A 245 -7.63 -15.90 6.30
CA TYR A 245 -6.84 -16.85 5.49
C TYR A 245 -5.83 -17.63 6.33
N LEU A 246 -5.20 -16.96 7.31
CA LEU A 246 -4.12 -17.51 8.14
C LEU A 246 -4.58 -18.06 9.50
N GLU A 247 -5.87 -17.96 9.85
CA GLU A 247 -6.40 -18.35 11.17
C GLU A 247 -6.05 -19.79 11.58
N HIS A 248 -5.93 -20.68 10.59
CA HIS A 248 -5.67 -22.11 10.79
C HIS A 248 -4.29 -22.54 10.29
N ASP A 249 -3.35 -21.60 10.12
CA ASP A 249 -1.98 -21.94 9.73
C ASP A 249 -1.33 -22.84 10.80
N PRO A 250 -0.64 -23.94 10.41
CA PRO A 250 -0.01 -24.86 11.36
C PRO A 250 1.16 -24.24 12.14
N ASP A 251 1.76 -23.14 11.67
CA ASP A 251 2.86 -22.48 12.37
C ASP A 251 2.34 -21.65 13.56
N PRO A 252 2.67 -22.01 14.82
CA PRO A 252 2.18 -21.28 15.98
C PRO A 252 2.68 -19.83 16.06
N ARG A 253 3.77 -19.47 15.36
CA ARG A 253 4.25 -18.08 15.26
C ARG A 253 3.23 -17.22 14.53
N ILE A 254 2.59 -17.74 13.49
CA ILE A 254 1.61 -16.99 12.69
C ILE A 254 0.42 -16.59 13.56
N SER A 255 -0.12 -17.51 14.36
CA SER A 255 -1.23 -17.21 15.27
C SER A 255 -0.88 -16.08 16.26
N ARG A 256 0.31 -16.14 16.89
CA ARG A 256 0.77 -15.08 17.82
C ARG A 256 0.96 -13.74 17.13
N LEU A 257 1.63 -13.75 15.97
CA LEU A 257 1.87 -12.53 15.20
C LEU A 257 0.55 -11.91 14.73
N LEU A 258 -0.47 -12.70 14.41
CA LEU A 258 -1.76 -12.17 13.97
C LEU A 258 -2.61 -11.53 15.08
N GLU A 259 -2.27 -11.69 16.36
CA GLU A 259 -3.05 -11.10 17.47
C GLU A 259 -3.19 -9.57 17.35
N PHE A 260 -2.07 -8.88 17.11
CA PHE A 260 -2.07 -7.42 16.92
C PHE A 260 -2.93 -6.96 15.72
N PRO A 261 -2.68 -7.42 14.48
CA PRO A 261 -3.45 -6.96 13.34
C PRO A 261 -4.92 -7.37 13.41
N ALA A 262 -5.24 -8.56 13.94
CA ALA A 262 -6.62 -8.98 14.17
C ALA A 262 -7.35 -8.05 15.13
N SER A 263 -6.71 -7.71 16.25
CA SER A 263 -7.26 -6.76 17.21
C SER A 263 -7.46 -5.37 16.60
N ALA A 264 -6.45 -4.86 15.89
CA ALA A 264 -6.45 -3.53 15.31
C ALA A 264 -7.50 -3.36 14.19
N CYS A 265 -7.75 -4.40 13.37
CA CYS A 265 -8.76 -4.36 12.32
C CYS A 265 -10.17 -4.78 12.80
N GLY A 266 -10.31 -5.20 14.06
CA GLY A 266 -11.58 -5.65 14.65
C GLY A 266 -11.98 -7.07 14.29
N TYR A 267 -11.05 -7.90 13.79
CA TYR A 267 -11.30 -9.32 13.55
C TYR A 267 -11.31 -10.08 14.88
N SER A 268 -12.40 -10.81 15.12
CA SER A 268 -12.55 -11.70 16.27
C SER A 268 -12.78 -13.13 15.80
N SER A 269 -11.80 -14.01 16.00
CA SER A 269 -11.85 -15.45 15.67
C SER A 269 -13.08 -16.19 16.25
N ARG A 270 -13.75 -15.64 17.27
CA ARG A 270 -14.81 -16.32 18.05
C ARG A 270 -16.17 -16.54 17.38
N ASN A 271 -16.41 -16.18 16.12
CA ASN A 271 -17.74 -16.32 15.49
C ASN A 271 -17.86 -17.37 14.37
N SER A 272 -16.80 -18.08 13.99
CA SER A 272 -16.86 -19.07 12.90
C SER A 272 -17.30 -20.48 13.34
N SER A 273 -17.43 -20.74 14.65
CA SER A 273 -17.75 -22.06 15.22
C SER A 273 -19.24 -22.31 15.52
N LYS A 274 -20.14 -21.43 15.05
CA LYS A 274 -21.61 -21.59 15.25
C LYS A 274 -22.41 -21.63 13.95
N SER A 275 -21.86 -22.23 12.90
CA SER A 275 -22.60 -22.52 11.67
C SER A 275 -22.20 -23.88 11.12
N THR A 276 -22.50 -24.92 11.90
CA THR A 276 -22.71 -26.30 11.44
C THR A 276 -24.14 -26.68 11.73
#